data_AF-A0A699RWI3-F1
#
_entry.id   AF-A0A699RWI3-F1
#
_cell.length_a   1.000
_cell.length_b   1.000
_cell.length_c   1.000
_cell.angle_alpha   90.00
_cell.angle_beta   90.00
_cell.angle_gamma   90.00
#
_symmetry.space_group_name_H-M   'P 1'
#
loop_
_entity.id
_entity.type
_entity.pdbx_description
1 polymer ?
#
loop_
_entity_poly.entity_id
_entity_poly.type
_entity_poly.pdbx_seq_one_letter_code
_entity_poly.pdbx_strand_id
1 'polypeptide(L)'
;LKLKGTNVTSYTLRFQELALMCGRMFHKESDEVKKYVGGLPDMIRGNVMSYQPKTIEKAIEFSNAQIDKKVLTITEEQKRKLKYNAGNNQEHQQ
;
A
#
# COMPACT_ATOMS: atom_id res chain seq x y z
N LEU A 1 -9.52 9.54 12.59
CA LEU A 1 -8.37 8.60 12.55
C LEU A 1 -7.59 8.83 11.27
N LYS A 2 -6.29 9.16 11.35
CA LYS A 2 -5.40 9.26 10.17
C LYS A 2 -4.77 7.89 9.90
N LEU A 3 -5.27 7.17 8.90
CA LEU A 3 -4.63 5.96 8.40
C LEU A 3 -3.35 6.36 7.63
N LYS A 4 -2.22 6.38 8.34
CA LYS A 4 -0.86 6.53 7.79
C LYS A 4 -0.54 5.33 6.90
N GLY A 5 0.29 5.53 5.87
CA GLY A 5 0.71 4.50 4.90
C GLY A 5 1.34 3.22 5.47
N THR A 6 1.44 3.09 6.79
CA THR A 6 1.85 1.92 7.56
C THR A 6 0.82 0.76 7.52
N ASN A 7 -0.41 0.98 7.03
CA ASN A 7 -1.48 0.01 7.19
C ASN A 7 -1.28 -1.31 6.40
N VAL A 8 -0.76 -1.25 5.16
CA VAL A 8 -0.65 -2.45 4.30
C VAL A 8 0.46 -3.38 4.75
N THR A 9 1.63 -2.84 5.07
CA THR A 9 2.78 -3.62 5.55
C THR A 9 2.48 -4.27 6.90
N SER A 10 1.93 -3.50 7.86
CA SER A 10 1.56 -4.04 9.17
C SER A 10 0.44 -5.08 9.08
N TYR A 11 -0.53 -4.87 8.19
CA TYR A 11 -1.57 -5.86 7.92
C TYR A 11 -0.99 -7.16 7.33
N THR A 12 -0.11 -7.03 6.33
CA THR A 12 0.52 -8.19 5.68
C THR A 12 1.33 -9.02 6.67
N LEU A 13 2.12 -8.37 7.52
CA LEU A 13 2.91 -9.04 8.55
C LEU A 13 2.01 -9.82 9.52
N ARG A 14 0.95 -9.18 10.04
CA ARG A 14 -0.03 -9.83 10.94
C ARG A 14 -0.74 -10.98 10.27
N PHE A 15 -1.08 -10.85 8.99
CA PHE A 15 -1.73 -11.91 8.22
C PHE A 15 -0.82 -13.14 8.09
N GLN A 16 0.46 -12.93 7.80
CA GLN A 16 1.46 -14.00 7.72
C GLN A 16 1.71 -14.66 9.08
N GLU A 17 1.83 -13.88 10.16
CA GLU A 17 1.97 -14.41 11.53
C GLU A 17 0.77 -15.28 11.93
N LEU A 18 -0.46 -14.85 11.62
CA LEU A 18 -1.67 -15.64 11.86
C LEU A 18 -1.69 -16.92 11.03
N ALA A 19 -1.31 -16.85 9.75
CA ALA A 19 -1.24 -18.03 8.88
C ALA A 19 -0.24 -19.07 9.38
N LEU A 20 0.90 -18.61 9.91
CA LEU A 20 1.94 -19.43 10.54
C LEU A 20 1.46 -20.06 11.85
N MET A 21 0.87 -19.27 12.75
CA MET A 21 0.37 -19.77 14.04
C MET A 21 -0.76 -20.79 13.87
N CYS A 22 -1.58 -20.66 12.84
CA CYS A 22 -2.68 -21.57 12.55
C CYS A 22 -2.30 -22.76 11.64
N GLY A 23 -1.01 -23.09 11.48
CA GLY A 23 -0.56 -24.33 10.82
C GLY A 23 -1.03 -24.52 9.37
N ARG A 24 -1.37 -23.42 8.68
CA ARG A 24 -2.24 -23.29 7.47
C ARG A 24 -3.71 -23.08 7.81
N MET A 25 -4.02 -21.80 8.05
CA MET A 25 -5.39 -21.30 8.23
C MET A 25 -6.28 -21.43 6.97
N PHE A 26 -5.69 -21.81 5.82
CA PHE A 26 -6.35 -21.84 4.52
C PHE A 26 -6.23 -23.22 3.87
N HIS A 27 -7.37 -23.74 3.42
CA HIS A 27 -7.45 -25.02 2.71
C HIS A 27 -7.05 -24.91 1.23
N LYS A 28 -7.15 -23.71 0.64
CA LYS A 28 -6.83 -23.42 -0.77
C LYS A 28 -6.17 -22.05 -0.90
N GLU A 29 -5.21 -21.96 -1.80
CA GLU A 29 -4.47 -20.73 -2.11
C GLU A 29 -5.39 -19.59 -2.58
N SER A 30 -6.43 -19.92 -3.37
CA SER A 30 -7.43 -18.93 -3.78
C SER A 30 -8.21 -18.33 -2.60
N ASP A 31 -8.48 -19.10 -1.56
CA ASP A 31 -9.21 -18.61 -0.39
C ASP A 31 -8.32 -17.71 0.47
N GLU A 32 -7.03 -18.02 0.56
CA GLU A 32 -6.02 -17.19 1.19
C GLU A 32 -5.89 -15.82 0.50
N VAL A 33 -5.77 -15.83 -0.83
CA VAL A 33 -5.74 -14.60 -1.64
C VAL A 33 -7.00 -13.76 -1.42
N LYS A 34 -8.19 -14.37 -1.44
CA LYS A 34 -9.45 -13.64 -1.20
C LYS A 34 -9.49 -12.99 0.17
N LYS A 35 -9.07 -13.70 1.22
CA LYS A 35 -9.06 -13.12 2.58
C LYS A 35 -8.02 -12.00 2.69
N TYR A 36 -6.84 -12.18 2.11
CA TYR A 36 -5.82 -11.14 2.08
C TYR A 36 -6.33 -9.88 1.40
N VAL A 37 -6.83 -9.99 0.17
CA VAL A 37 -7.36 -8.87 -0.62
C VAL A 37 -8.55 -8.20 0.08
N GLY A 38 -9.40 -8.98 0.76
CA GLY A 38 -10.55 -8.46 1.50
C GLY A 38 -10.17 -7.51 2.66
N GLY A 39 -9.01 -7.72 3.29
CA GLY A 39 -8.54 -6.84 4.38
C GLY A 39 -7.65 -5.68 3.92
N LEU A 40 -7.41 -5.52 2.62
CA LEU A 40 -6.64 -4.40 2.11
C LEU A 40 -7.42 -3.07 2.18
N PRO A 41 -6.71 -1.93 2.35
CA PRO A 41 -7.33 -0.62 2.23
C PRO A 41 -7.97 -0.41 0.86
N ASP A 42 -9.16 0.21 0.83
CA ASP A 42 -9.91 0.48 -0.40
C ASP A 42 -9.07 1.16 -1.49
N MET A 43 -8.13 2.02 -1.08
CA MET A 43 -7.21 2.74 -1.97
C MET A 43 -6.39 1.83 -2.90
N ILE A 44 -6.07 0.60 -2.48
CA ILE A 44 -5.30 -0.36 -3.29
C ILE A 44 -6.08 -1.63 -3.61
N ARG A 45 -7.14 -1.94 -2.84
CA ARG A 45 -7.94 -3.17 -3.00
C ARG A 45 -8.47 -3.33 -4.43
N GLY A 46 -9.02 -2.26 -5.01
CA GLY A 46 -9.52 -2.29 -6.39
C GLY A 46 -8.43 -2.67 -7.41
N ASN A 47 -7.25 -2.05 -7.30
CA ASN A 47 -6.13 -2.33 -8.20
C ASN A 47 -5.66 -3.78 -8.06
N VAL A 48 -5.57 -4.30 -6.83
CA VAL A 48 -5.14 -5.68 -6.55
C VAL A 48 -6.19 -6.68 -7.07
N MET A 49 -7.49 -6.38 -6.94
CA MET A 49 -8.56 -7.21 -7.51
C MET A 49 -8.47 -7.29 -9.04
N SER A 50 -8.21 -6.16 -9.72
CA SER A 50 -8.02 -6.12 -11.18
C SER A 50 -6.77 -6.87 -11.64
N TYR A 51 -5.72 -6.92 -10.82
CA TYR A 51 -4.51 -7.70 -11.10
C TYR A 51 -4.74 -9.22 -11.02
N GLN A 52 -5.81 -9.66 -10.33
CA GLN A 52 -6.18 -11.08 -10.18
C GLN A 52 -5.01 -11.99 -9.77
N PRO A 53 -4.37 -11.74 -8.62
CA PRO A 53 -3.25 -12.55 -8.17
C PRO A 53 -3.68 -14.01 -7.97
N LYS A 54 -2.85 -14.95 -8.47
CA LYS A 54 -3.09 -16.39 -8.31
C LYS A 54 -2.56 -16.95 -7.00
N THR A 55 -1.56 -16.29 -6.43
CA THR A 55 -0.86 -16.69 -5.20
C THR A 55 -0.83 -15.54 -4.21
N ILE A 56 -0.65 -15.85 -2.93
CA ILE A 56 -0.57 -14.84 -1.87
C ILE A 56 0.66 -13.93 -2.04
N GLU A 57 1.79 -14.48 -2.47
CA GLU A 57 3.02 -13.73 -2.72
C GLU A 57 2.80 -12.67 -3.79
N LYS A 58 2.14 -13.03 -4.90
CA LYS A 58 1.81 -12.07 -5.97
C LYS A 58 0.86 -10.97 -5.49
N ALA A 59 -0.08 -11.29 -4.61
CA ALA A 59 -0.97 -10.30 -4.02
C ALA A 59 -0.20 -9.31 -3.13
N ILE A 60 0.74 -9.82 -2.32
CA ILE A 60 1.59 -9.02 -1.42
C ILE A 60 2.54 -8.13 -2.22
N GLU A 61 3.25 -8.70 -3.20
CA GLU A 61 4.20 -7.98 -4.07
C GLU A 61 3.51 -6.80 -4.76
N PHE A 62 2.36 -7.05 -5.40
CA PHE A 62 1.62 -6.00 -6.08
C PHE A 62 1.07 -4.95 -5.11
N SER A 63 0.60 -5.36 -3.92
CA SER A 63 0.11 -4.43 -2.90
C SER A 63 1.21 -3.48 -2.40
N ASN A 64 2.43 -3.99 -2.20
CA ASN A 64 3.59 -3.18 -1.82
C ASN A 64 3.99 -2.21 -2.93
N ALA A 65 4.06 -2.68 -4.18
CA ALA A 65 4.37 -1.83 -5.33
C ALA A 65 3.37 -0.67 -5.51
N GLN A 66 2.09 -0.88 -5.17
CA GLN A 66 1.06 0.17 -5.21
C GLN A 66 1.27 1.24 -4.13
N ILE A 67 1.72 0.86 -2.94
CA ILE A 67 2.06 1.81 -1.87
C ILE A 67 3.32 2.59 -2.23
N ASP A 68 4.37 1.93 -2.71
CA ASP A 68 5.62 2.59 -3.10
C ASP A 68 5.40 3.63 -4.20
N LYS A 69 4.63 3.27 -5.24
CA LYS A 69 4.27 4.21 -6.31
C LYS A 69 3.53 5.45 -5.78
N LYS A 70 2.61 5.28 -4.84
CA LYS A 70 1.85 6.40 -4.24
C LYS A 70 2.72 7.24 -3.30
N VAL A 71 3.60 6.63 -2.51
CA VAL A 71 4.56 7.34 -1.65
C VAL A 71 5.53 8.17 -2.49
N LEU A 72 6.05 7.62 -3.58
CA LEU A 72 6.89 8.35 -4.53
C LEU A 72 6.16 9.58 -5.11
N THR A 73 4.90 9.40 -5.53
CA THR A 73 4.08 10.50 -6.08
C THR A 73 3.86 11.62 -5.07
N ILE A 74 3.50 11.28 -3.82
CA ILE A 74 3.30 12.27 -2.75
C ILE A 74 4.60 13.02 -2.44
N THR A 75 5.72 12.31 -2.39
CA THR A 75 7.04 12.89 -2.10
C THR A 75 7.46 13.87 -3.20
N GLU A 76 7.22 13.53 -4.47
CA GLU A 76 7.49 14.46 -5.58
C GLU A 76 6.60 15.70 -5.55
N GLU A 77 5.31 15.54 -5.27
CA GLU A 77 4.37 16.66 -5.19
C GLU A 77 4.75 17.62 -4.05
N GLN A 78 5.12 17.09 -2.88
CA GLN A 78 5.61 17.87 -1.76
C GLN A 78 6.91 18.62 -2.12
N LYS A 79 7.84 17.96 -2.82
CA LYS A 79 9.09 18.59 -3.28
C LYS A 79 8.82 19.72 -4.28
N ARG A 80 7.87 19.55 -5.20
CA ARG A 80 7.46 20.61 -6.15
C ARG A 80 6.81 21.80 -5.42
N LYS A 81 5.89 21.53 -4.48
CA LYS A 81 5.25 22.58 -3.66
C LYS A 81 6.24 23.37 -2.81
N LEU A 82 7.21 22.69 -2.18
CA LEU A 82 8.27 23.35 -1.42
C LEU A 82 9.15 24.24 -2.30
N LYS A 83 9.52 23.76 -3.50
CA LYS A 83 10.30 24.57 -4.46
C LYS A 83 9.55 25.80 -4.96
N TYR A 84 8.26 25.64 -5.27
CA TYR A 84 7.40 26.77 -5.68
C TYR A 84 7.34 27.83 -4.58
N ASN A 85 7.01 27.43 -3.34
CA ASN A 85 6.91 28.38 -2.23
C ASN A 85 8.25 29.08 -1.90
N ALA A 86 9.39 28.41 -2.11
CA ALA A 86 10.71 29.00 -1.88
C ALA A 86 11.08 30.08 -2.92
N GLY A 87 10.72 29.90 -4.20
CA GLY A 87 10.97 30.89 -5.25
C GLY A 87 10.13 32.14 -5.11
N ASN A 88 8.87 32.00 -4.69
CA ASN A 88 7.91 33.11 -4.61
C ASN A 88 8.25 34.11 -3.48
N ASN A 89 8.96 33.67 -2.44
CA ASN A 89 9.37 34.54 -1.34
C ASN A 89 10.57 35.44 -1.69
N GLN A 90 11.32 35.13 -2.76
CA GLN A 90 12.46 35.95 -3.19
C GLN A 90 12.07 37.12 -4.10
N GLU A 91 10.91 37.08 -4.75
CA GLU A 91 10.46 38.13 -5.67
C GLU A 91 9.69 39.29 -5.00
N HIS A 92 9.41 39.21 -3.70
CA HIS A 92 8.64 40.24 -2.96
C HIS A 92 9.49 41.16 -2.05
N GLN A 93 10.82 41.19 -2.23
CA GLN A 93 11.73 42.05 -1.44
C GLN A 93 12.46 43.14 -2.27
N GLN A 94 11.89 43.60 -3.39
CA GLN A 94 12.37 44.81 -4.06
C GLN A 94 11.49 46.02 -3.76
#